data_AF-A0A2P5EI94-F1
#
_entry.id   AF-A0A2P5EI94-F1
#
_cell.length_a   1.000
_cell.length_b   1.000
_cell.length_c   1.000
_cell.angle_alpha   90.00
_cell.angle_beta   90.00
_cell.angle_gamma   90.00
#
_symmetry.space_group_name_H-M   'P 1'
#
loop_
_entity.id
_entity.type
_entity.pdbx_description
1 polymer ?
#
loop_
_entity_poly.entity_id
_entity_poly.type
_entity_poly.pdbx_seq_one_letter_code
_entity_poly.pdbx_strand_id
1 'polypeptide(L)'
;MNENADWYTHGMPYLATGEVDVHNIFEILSSGYGGRVALTKEFLGALEESVTRNFKSNNLICSMSQNTECIYSSKQIATATISEDFMPNEPTFQTLHIASVAFYSLLMGEIIIPDWEMSTHYTAEFHGAARAIGGCAIYVSDKPGHHNFDIIKKLVLPDGSILPAKYAGRRTRDCIFIDPVTDEKSLLKIWNLNKLTVVVGSVSPLDVDLPEEAADESWRADCALYSFSSGSLIAMPKERSFEVSLGILKFDVFTVAPIRVFDQNLQFAPIGLLDMYNSGGAVQSLQYKSDPTCVVKVQVRGSGRIGAYSNRKPKYCSVDMKGKLFVYNAKEGLLTFNLGEECSLKDVEIVS
;
A
#
# COMPACT_ATOMS: atom_id res chain seq x y z
N MET A 1 -13.26 -10.65 -41.23
CA MET A 1 -13.32 -9.93 -39.93
C MET A 1 -14.03 -10.74 -38.84
N ASN A 2 -15.10 -11.51 -39.12
CA ASN A 2 -15.73 -12.34 -38.07
C ASN A 2 -14.95 -13.58 -37.61
N GLU A 3 -14.10 -14.19 -38.46
CA GLU A 3 -13.34 -15.39 -38.05
C GLU A 3 -12.17 -15.10 -37.08
N ASN A 4 -11.70 -13.85 -37.01
CA ASN A 4 -10.59 -13.48 -36.11
C ASN A 4 -11.04 -13.27 -34.66
N ALA A 5 -12.29 -12.84 -34.42
CA ALA A 5 -12.81 -12.68 -33.07
C ALA A 5 -13.01 -14.05 -32.37
N ASP A 6 -13.35 -15.08 -33.14
CA ASP A 6 -13.60 -16.42 -32.62
C ASP A 6 -12.34 -17.10 -32.07
N TRP A 7 -11.16 -16.88 -32.66
CA TRP A 7 -9.94 -17.51 -32.15
C TRP A 7 -9.51 -16.92 -30.80
N TYR A 8 -9.59 -15.60 -30.60
CA TYR A 8 -9.23 -14.98 -29.32
C TYR A 8 -10.18 -15.44 -28.22
N THR A 9 -11.45 -15.59 -28.57
CA THR A 9 -12.52 -16.00 -27.65
C THR A 9 -12.42 -17.48 -27.26
N HIS A 10 -11.98 -18.36 -28.18
CA HIS A 10 -11.89 -19.82 -27.96
C HIS A 10 -10.47 -20.34 -27.66
N GLY A 11 -9.42 -19.57 -27.97
CA GLY A 11 -8.01 -19.92 -27.76
C GLY A 11 -7.41 -19.45 -26.43
N MET A 12 -8.04 -18.46 -25.78
CA MET A 12 -7.64 -17.93 -24.47
C MET A 12 -8.28 -18.57 -23.21
N PRO A 13 -9.15 -19.62 -23.22
CA PRO A 13 -9.84 -20.08 -22.02
C PRO A 13 -8.94 -20.77 -20.97
N TYR A 14 -7.63 -20.90 -21.23
CA TYR A 14 -6.67 -21.51 -20.29
C TYR A 14 -5.98 -20.51 -19.34
N LEU A 15 -6.18 -19.20 -19.52
CA LEU A 15 -5.54 -18.18 -18.67
C LEU A 15 -6.40 -17.86 -17.45
N ALA A 16 -6.42 -18.79 -16.49
CA ALA A 16 -7.32 -18.74 -15.33
C ALA A 16 -6.90 -17.84 -14.18
N THR A 17 -5.72 -17.26 -14.28
CA THR A 17 -5.07 -16.30 -13.38
C THR A 17 -3.68 -16.20 -13.99
N GLY A 18 -3.39 -15.11 -14.67
CA GLY A 18 -2.20 -15.07 -15.50
C GLY A 18 -1.91 -13.68 -16.01
N GLU A 19 -0.63 -13.46 -16.26
CA GLU A 19 -0.12 -12.28 -16.94
C GLU A 19 -0.25 -12.50 -18.45
N VAL A 20 -0.83 -11.53 -19.13
CA VAL A 20 -0.80 -11.45 -20.59
C VAL A 20 0.17 -10.35 -20.95
N ASP A 21 1.18 -10.69 -21.73
CA ASP A 21 2.29 -9.81 -22.04
C ASP A 21 2.34 -9.43 -23.53
N VAL A 22 3.21 -8.50 -23.88
CA VAL A 22 3.58 -8.14 -25.26
C VAL A 22 2.44 -7.42 -26.01
N HIS A 23 1.52 -6.75 -25.31
CA HIS A 23 0.43 -5.98 -25.92
C HIS A 23 0.93 -4.86 -26.87
N ASN A 24 2.11 -4.30 -26.61
CA ASN A 24 2.72 -3.27 -27.46
C ASN A 24 3.07 -3.76 -28.88
N ILE A 25 3.17 -5.08 -29.12
CA ILE A 25 3.57 -5.62 -30.44
C ILE A 25 2.56 -5.32 -31.55
N PHE A 26 1.30 -4.99 -31.20
CA PHE A 26 0.28 -4.61 -32.18
C PHE A 26 0.65 -3.33 -32.93
N GLU A 27 1.53 -2.48 -32.38
CA GLU A 27 2.09 -1.36 -33.12
C GLU A 27 2.83 -1.81 -34.38
N ILE A 28 3.55 -2.93 -34.31
CA ILE A 28 4.35 -3.48 -35.40
C ILE A 28 3.49 -4.36 -36.32
N LEU A 29 2.60 -5.17 -35.74
CA LEU A 29 1.87 -6.23 -36.48
C LEU A 29 0.56 -5.77 -37.14
N SER A 30 0.10 -4.55 -36.86
CA SER A 30 -1.23 -4.11 -37.29
C SER A 30 -1.37 -3.70 -38.76
N SER A 31 -0.27 -3.70 -39.52
CA SER A 31 -0.29 -3.40 -40.94
C SER A 31 -1.15 -4.43 -41.69
N GLY A 32 -2.16 -3.96 -42.43
CA GLY A 32 -3.13 -4.82 -43.11
C GLY A 32 -4.31 -5.30 -42.25
N TYR A 33 -4.33 -4.99 -40.95
CA TYR A 33 -5.37 -5.44 -39.99
C TYR A 33 -6.19 -4.27 -39.40
N GLY A 34 -6.34 -3.17 -40.13
CA GLY A 34 -7.10 -1.99 -39.67
C GLY A 34 -6.31 -1.04 -38.77
N GLY A 35 -5.02 -1.29 -38.57
CA GLY A 35 -4.12 -0.44 -37.78
C GLY A 35 -4.19 -0.72 -36.27
N ARG A 36 -3.17 -0.23 -35.55
CA ARG A 36 -2.92 -0.57 -34.13
C ARG A 36 -4.12 -0.30 -33.23
N VAL A 37 -4.86 0.79 -33.47
CA VAL A 37 -6.03 1.17 -32.67
C VAL A 37 -7.16 0.14 -32.77
N ALA A 38 -7.54 -0.26 -33.99
CA ALA A 38 -8.63 -1.20 -34.21
C ALA A 38 -8.27 -2.60 -33.70
N LEU A 39 -7.04 -3.04 -33.99
CA LEU A 39 -6.56 -4.36 -33.60
C LEU A 39 -6.44 -4.50 -32.07
N THR A 40 -5.85 -3.51 -31.38
CA THR A 40 -5.77 -3.52 -29.91
C THR A 40 -7.15 -3.53 -29.26
N LYS A 41 -8.11 -2.78 -29.82
CA LYS A 41 -9.49 -2.76 -29.31
C LYS A 41 -10.19 -4.12 -29.45
N GLU A 42 -10.05 -4.79 -30.60
CA GLU A 42 -10.61 -6.12 -30.81
C GLU A 42 -9.95 -7.16 -29.91
N PHE A 43 -8.62 -7.13 -29.81
CA PHE A 43 -7.85 -8.02 -28.94
C PHE A 43 -8.29 -7.90 -27.48
N LEU A 44 -8.26 -6.68 -26.92
CA LEU A 44 -8.60 -6.45 -25.53
C LEU A 44 -10.07 -6.77 -25.24
N GLY A 45 -10.97 -6.43 -26.17
CA GLY A 45 -12.38 -6.79 -26.04
C GLY A 45 -12.59 -8.31 -25.94
N ALA A 46 -11.96 -9.08 -26.83
CA ALA A 46 -12.08 -10.53 -26.81
C ALA A 46 -11.42 -11.16 -25.56
N LEU A 47 -10.28 -10.63 -25.11
CA LEU A 47 -9.61 -11.07 -23.89
C LEU A 47 -10.48 -10.83 -22.65
N GLU A 48 -11.00 -9.62 -22.49
CA GLU A 48 -11.89 -9.27 -21.37
C GLU A 48 -13.17 -10.09 -21.39
N GLU A 49 -13.81 -10.28 -22.55
CA GLU A 49 -15.01 -11.12 -22.67
C GLU A 49 -14.74 -12.58 -22.30
N SER A 50 -13.57 -13.10 -22.68
CA SER A 50 -13.14 -14.44 -22.29
C SER A 50 -12.95 -14.54 -20.77
N VAL A 51 -12.26 -13.56 -20.16
CA VAL A 51 -12.03 -13.55 -18.71
C VAL A 51 -13.35 -13.49 -17.95
N THR A 52 -14.24 -12.58 -18.34
CA THR A 52 -15.56 -12.41 -17.70
C THR A 52 -16.47 -13.64 -17.86
N ARG A 53 -16.37 -14.35 -19.00
CA ARG A 53 -17.17 -15.56 -19.24
C ARG A 53 -16.66 -16.77 -18.45
N ASN A 54 -15.34 -16.89 -18.31
CA ASN A 54 -14.71 -18.11 -17.81
C ASN A 54 -14.30 -18.04 -16.32
N PHE A 55 -14.12 -16.84 -15.75
CA PHE A 55 -13.63 -16.67 -14.38
C PHE A 55 -14.60 -15.89 -13.49
N LYS A 56 -14.66 -16.29 -12.21
CA LYS A 56 -15.52 -15.65 -11.20
C LYS A 56 -14.97 -14.32 -10.69
N SER A 57 -13.68 -14.10 -10.88
CA SER A 57 -12.95 -12.90 -10.44
C SER A 57 -12.03 -12.43 -11.56
N ASN A 58 -11.88 -11.12 -11.70
CA ASN A 58 -11.01 -10.52 -12.69
C ASN A 58 -9.62 -10.28 -12.10
N ASN A 59 -8.77 -11.29 -12.23
CA ASN A 59 -7.37 -11.27 -11.79
C ASN A 59 -6.42 -11.21 -13.00
N LEU A 60 -6.87 -10.65 -14.12
CA LEU A 60 -6.04 -10.47 -15.29
C LEU A 60 -5.02 -9.36 -15.02
N ILE A 61 -3.75 -9.67 -15.25
CA ILE A 61 -2.66 -8.69 -15.24
C ILE A 61 -2.28 -8.47 -16.69
N CYS A 62 -2.40 -7.24 -17.17
CA CYS A 62 -1.89 -6.87 -18.48
C CYS A 62 -0.49 -6.28 -18.33
N SER A 63 0.51 -7.01 -18.80
CA SER A 63 1.88 -6.50 -18.87
C SER A 63 2.14 -5.85 -20.22
N MET A 64 3.14 -4.96 -20.25
CA MET A 64 3.50 -4.15 -21.42
C MET A 64 2.31 -3.45 -22.10
N SER A 65 1.36 -2.92 -21.32
CA SER A 65 0.11 -2.32 -21.83
C SER A 65 0.01 -0.81 -21.60
N GLN A 66 1.14 -0.12 -21.52
CA GLN A 66 1.22 1.31 -21.18
C GLN A 66 1.00 2.24 -22.39
N ASN A 67 0.76 1.68 -23.60
CA ASN A 67 0.44 2.48 -24.77
C ASN A 67 -0.97 3.09 -24.67
N THR A 68 -1.21 4.15 -25.44
CA THR A 68 -2.48 4.87 -25.44
C THR A 68 -3.66 3.98 -25.85
N GLU A 69 -3.47 3.05 -26.77
CA GLU A 69 -4.51 2.18 -27.29
C GLU A 69 -5.02 1.23 -26.21
N CYS A 70 -4.13 0.66 -25.42
CA CYS A 70 -4.46 -0.19 -24.28
C CYS A 70 -5.20 0.60 -23.21
N ILE A 71 -4.71 1.80 -22.86
CA ILE A 71 -5.36 2.70 -21.89
C ILE A 71 -6.79 3.05 -22.32
N TYR A 72 -7.00 3.42 -23.59
CA TYR A 72 -8.32 3.83 -24.09
C TYR A 72 -9.26 2.67 -24.45
N SER A 73 -8.72 1.48 -24.69
CA SER A 73 -9.52 0.32 -25.12
C SER A 73 -9.85 -0.64 -23.97
N SER A 74 -9.10 -0.59 -22.86
CA SER A 74 -9.42 -1.30 -21.63
C SER A 74 -10.78 -0.86 -21.09
N LYS A 75 -11.65 -1.82 -20.75
CA LYS A 75 -12.93 -1.56 -20.08
C LYS A 75 -13.00 -2.20 -18.71
N GLN A 76 -12.35 -3.35 -18.56
CA GLN A 76 -12.45 -4.19 -17.38
C GLN A 76 -11.09 -4.61 -16.82
N ILE A 77 -9.96 -4.41 -17.51
CA ILE A 77 -8.64 -4.78 -16.95
C ILE A 77 -8.47 -4.15 -15.56
N ALA A 78 -8.26 -5.02 -14.56
CA ALA A 78 -8.15 -4.59 -13.18
C ALA A 78 -6.74 -4.09 -12.85
N THR A 79 -5.71 -4.75 -13.38
CA THR A 79 -4.31 -4.55 -13.02
C THR A 79 -3.42 -4.52 -14.27
N ALA A 80 -2.42 -3.64 -14.30
CA ALA A 80 -1.40 -3.66 -15.34
C ALA A 80 -0.01 -3.29 -14.82
N THR A 81 1.03 -3.91 -15.37
CA THR A 81 2.42 -3.52 -15.12
C THR A 81 2.68 -2.14 -15.71
N ILE A 82 3.14 -1.22 -14.87
CA ILE A 82 3.33 0.20 -15.22
C ILE A 82 4.80 0.61 -15.33
N SER A 83 5.73 -0.34 -15.33
CA SER A 83 7.15 -0.10 -15.54
C SER A 83 7.71 -1.00 -16.65
N GLU A 84 8.98 -0.79 -16.94
CA GLU A 84 9.84 -1.81 -17.56
C GLU A 84 9.98 -3.04 -16.65
N ASP A 85 10.44 -4.15 -17.23
CA ASP A 85 10.72 -5.40 -16.52
C ASP A 85 11.65 -5.18 -15.32
N PHE A 86 11.35 -5.85 -14.20
CA PHE A 86 12.23 -5.82 -13.05
C PHE A 86 13.56 -6.55 -13.34
N MET A 87 14.67 -5.83 -13.23
CA MET A 87 16.02 -6.36 -13.47
C MET A 87 16.74 -6.65 -12.13
N PRO A 88 16.65 -7.87 -11.53
CA PRO A 88 17.17 -8.15 -10.19
C PRO A 88 18.70 -8.08 -10.08
N ASN A 89 19.41 -8.29 -11.18
CA ASN A 89 20.87 -8.35 -11.20
C ASN A 89 21.52 -6.99 -11.50
N GLU A 90 20.74 -5.93 -11.71
CA GLU A 90 21.22 -4.58 -11.99
C GLU A 90 20.98 -3.67 -10.77
N PRO A 91 22.01 -3.40 -9.94
CA PRO A 91 21.85 -2.63 -8.69
C PRO A 91 21.36 -1.20 -8.91
N THR A 92 21.79 -0.56 -10.01
CA THR A 92 21.38 0.80 -10.38
C THR A 92 19.91 0.87 -10.77
N PHE A 93 19.31 -0.25 -11.19
CA PHE A 93 17.92 -0.31 -11.62
C PHE A 93 16.94 -0.42 -10.44
N GLN A 94 17.42 -0.77 -9.25
CA GLN A 94 16.56 -1.06 -8.09
C GLN A 94 15.81 0.18 -7.60
N THR A 95 16.53 1.30 -7.44
CA THR A 95 15.94 2.59 -7.04
C THR A 95 15.20 3.24 -8.21
N LEU A 96 15.73 3.12 -9.43
CA LEU A 96 15.08 3.60 -10.65
C LEU A 96 13.71 2.95 -10.86
N HIS A 97 13.58 1.63 -10.65
CA HIS A 97 12.32 0.91 -10.76
C HIS A 97 11.24 1.49 -9.84
N ILE A 98 11.56 1.63 -8.54
CA ILE A 98 10.62 2.19 -7.55
C ILE A 98 10.27 3.65 -7.86
N ALA A 99 11.24 4.44 -8.32
CA ALA A 99 10.95 5.80 -8.79
C ALA A 99 9.98 5.76 -9.98
N SER A 100 10.29 5.03 -11.04
CA SER A 100 9.47 4.92 -12.25
C SER A 100 8.03 4.50 -11.93
N VAL A 101 7.81 3.43 -11.17
CA VAL A 101 6.44 3.00 -10.80
C VAL A 101 5.70 4.05 -9.97
N ALA A 102 6.38 4.77 -9.08
CA ALA A 102 5.77 5.84 -8.29
C ALA A 102 5.43 7.08 -9.14
N PHE A 103 6.23 7.37 -10.18
CA PHE A 103 5.93 8.43 -11.17
C PHE A 103 4.73 8.04 -12.03
N TYR A 104 4.72 6.83 -12.60
CA TYR A 104 3.64 6.38 -13.48
C TYR A 104 2.32 6.16 -12.74
N SER A 105 2.37 5.79 -11.46
CA SER A 105 1.17 5.64 -10.61
C SER A 105 0.35 6.93 -10.47
N LEU A 106 0.93 8.10 -10.72
CA LEU A 106 0.20 9.38 -10.71
C LEU A 106 -0.90 9.42 -11.79
N LEU A 107 -0.63 8.89 -12.98
CA LEU A 107 -1.59 8.83 -14.09
C LEU A 107 -2.29 7.48 -14.13
N MET A 108 -1.52 6.39 -14.12
CA MET A 108 -2.06 5.05 -14.31
C MET A 108 -2.96 4.62 -13.16
N GLY A 109 -2.66 5.07 -11.93
CA GLY A 109 -3.47 4.77 -10.74
C GLY A 109 -4.88 5.37 -10.75
N GLU A 110 -5.19 6.27 -11.68
CA GLU A 110 -6.55 6.80 -11.91
C GLU A 110 -7.37 5.94 -12.88
N ILE A 111 -6.72 5.00 -13.57
CA ILE A 111 -7.30 4.23 -14.68
C ILE A 111 -7.34 2.75 -14.34
N ILE A 112 -6.29 2.25 -13.69
CA ILE A 112 -6.06 0.83 -13.38
C ILE A 112 -5.34 0.70 -12.04
N ILE A 113 -5.39 -0.49 -11.42
CA ILE A 113 -4.53 -0.79 -10.28
C ILE A 113 -3.10 -1.01 -10.81
N PRO A 114 -2.12 -0.18 -10.44
CA PRO A 114 -0.78 -0.34 -10.97
C PRO A 114 -0.09 -1.55 -10.33
N ASP A 115 0.45 -2.43 -11.16
CA ASP A 115 1.37 -3.47 -10.73
C ASP A 115 2.79 -2.91 -10.66
N TRP A 116 3.42 -3.06 -9.50
CA TRP A 116 4.78 -2.59 -9.22
C TRP A 116 5.82 -3.67 -9.45
N GLU A 117 5.44 -4.75 -10.14
CA GLU A 117 6.28 -5.85 -10.56
C GLU A 117 6.76 -6.73 -9.40
N MET A 118 7.30 -7.90 -9.71
CA MET A 118 7.73 -8.84 -8.68
C MET A 118 9.02 -8.38 -8.00
N SER A 119 9.33 -8.95 -6.82
CA SER A 119 10.63 -8.74 -6.16
C SER A 119 11.27 -10.06 -5.78
N THR A 120 12.56 -10.19 -6.04
CA THR A 120 13.42 -11.28 -5.54
C THR A 120 14.70 -10.71 -4.98
N HIS A 121 15.46 -11.54 -4.24
CA HIS A 121 16.87 -11.31 -3.93
C HIS A 121 17.16 -10.28 -2.81
N TYR A 122 18.33 -9.63 -2.85
CA TYR A 122 18.94 -8.89 -1.74
C TYR A 122 18.24 -7.56 -1.47
N THR A 123 17.45 -7.09 -2.43
CA THR A 123 16.62 -5.88 -2.35
C THR A 123 15.17 -6.18 -1.99
N ALA A 124 14.81 -7.43 -1.69
CA ALA A 124 13.43 -7.82 -1.36
C ALA A 124 12.83 -7.01 -0.21
N GLU A 125 13.63 -6.58 0.77
CA GLU A 125 13.13 -5.78 1.89
C GLU A 125 12.72 -4.37 1.44
N PHE A 126 13.58 -3.72 0.65
CA PHE A 126 13.34 -2.41 0.05
C PHE A 126 12.11 -2.43 -0.87
N HIS A 127 12.04 -3.42 -1.75
CA HIS A 127 10.93 -3.62 -2.68
C HIS A 127 9.62 -4.00 -1.99
N GLY A 128 9.68 -4.82 -0.94
CA GLY A 128 8.54 -5.19 -0.12
C GLY A 128 7.93 -3.96 0.57
N ALA A 129 8.75 -3.15 1.23
CA ALA A 129 8.29 -1.92 1.87
C ALA A 129 7.64 -0.96 0.87
N ALA A 130 8.22 -0.79 -0.32
CA ALA A 130 7.64 0.03 -1.37
C ALA A 130 6.25 -0.47 -1.82
N ARG A 131 6.08 -1.79 -2.01
CA ARG A 131 4.79 -2.40 -2.41
C ARG A 131 3.72 -2.32 -1.32
N ALA A 132 4.10 -2.40 -0.05
CA ALA A 132 3.18 -2.15 1.06
C ALA A 132 2.57 -0.73 1.03
N ILE A 133 3.33 0.25 0.53
CA ILE A 133 2.87 1.63 0.35
C ILE A 133 2.20 1.81 -1.03
N GLY A 134 2.58 1.02 -2.04
CA GLY A 134 2.13 1.14 -3.43
C GLY A 134 0.63 0.90 -3.64
N GLY A 135 -0.08 0.27 -2.69
CA GLY A 135 -1.49 -0.09 -2.86
C GLY A 135 -1.71 -1.12 -3.98
N CYS A 136 -0.65 -1.82 -4.35
CA CYS A 136 -0.61 -2.79 -5.43
C CYS A 136 -0.66 -4.23 -4.89
N ALA A 137 -0.75 -5.19 -5.81
CA ALA A 137 -0.60 -6.60 -5.47
C ALA A 137 0.84 -6.92 -5.05
N ILE A 138 1.00 -7.99 -4.27
CA ILE A 138 2.30 -8.45 -3.79
C ILE A 138 2.55 -9.85 -4.34
N TYR A 139 3.57 -9.96 -5.20
CA TYR A 139 3.99 -11.21 -5.82
C TYR A 139 5.36 -11.64 -5.30
N VAL A 140 5.49 -12.92 -4.97
CA VAL A 140 6.76 -13.52 -4.54
C VAL A 140 7.29 -14.39 -5.68
N SER A 141 8.40 -13.99 -6.30
CA SER A 141 9.08 -14.75 -7.36
C SER A 141 10.28 -15.56 -6.87
N ASP A 142 10.53 -15.57 -5.56
CA ASP A 142 11.61 -16.38 -4.99
C ASP A 142 11.44 -17.85 -5.39
N LYS A 143 12.58 -18.51 -5.63
CA LYS A 143 12.61 -19.95 -5.88
C LYS A 143 11.88 -20.68 -4.74
N PRO A 144 10.99 -21.66 -5.04
CA PRO A 144 10.34 -22.46 -4.01
C PRO A 144 11.32 -22.99 -2.96
N GLY A 145 10.96 -22.85 -1.69
CA GLY A 145 11.80 -23.22 -0.54
C GLY A 145 12.90 -22.21 -0.17
N HIS A 146 13.02 -21.09 -0.89
CA HIS A 146 14.01 -20.03 -0.62
C HIS A 146 13.36 -18.69 -0.23
N HIS A 147 12.08 -18.72 0.15
CA HIS A 147 11.33 -17.54 0.54
C HIS A 147 11.86 -16.91 1.83
N ASN A 148 11.93 -15.58 1.86
CA ASN A 148 12.20 -14.86 3.09
C ASN A 148 10.90 -14.60 3.87
N PHE A 149 10.55 -15.52 4.76
CA PHE A 149 9.34 -15.42 5.57
C PHE A 149 9.34 -14.23 6.53
N ASP A 150 10.49 -13.69 6.92
CA ASP A 150 10.55 -12.51 7.79
C ASP A 150 10.09 -11.26 7.05
N ILE A 151 10.33 -11.17 5.73
CA ILE A 151 9.79 -10.10 4.89
C ILE A 151 8.31 -10.35 4.61
N ILE A 152 7.93 -11.59 4.26
CA ILE A 152 6.53 -11.93 3.94
C ILE A 152 5.61 -11.62 5.13
N LYS A 153 6.02 -11.93 6.37
CA LYS A 153 5.21 -11.62 7.57
C LYS A 153 5.02 -10.12 7.84
N LYS A 154 5.86 -9.25 7.26
CA LYS A 154 5.69 -7.79 7.33
C LYS A 154 4.70 -7.25 6.29
N LEU A 155 4.30 -8.09 5.32
CA LEU A 155 3.45 -7.77 4.17
C LEU A 155 2.09 -8.46 4.20
N VAL A 156 2.07 -9.72 4.62
CA VAL A 156 0.94 -10.64 4.51
C VAL A 156 0.54 -11.08 5.91
N LEU A 157 -0.77 -11.03 6.20
CA LEU A 157 -1.35 -11.55 7.42
C LEU A 157 -1.31 -13.08 7.45
N PRO A 158 -1.44 -13.74 8.62
CA PRO A 158 -1.42 -15.20 8.71
C PRO A 158 -2.53 -15.92 7.92
N ASP A 159 -3.63 -15.22 7.60
CA ASP A 159 -4.71 -15.74 6.75
C ASP A 159 -4.41 -15.66 5.24
N GLY A 160 -3.22 -15.16 4.86
CA GLY A 160 -2.78 -14.99 3.48
C GLY A 160 -3.26 -13.70 2.82
N SER A 161 -4.07 -12.88 3.52
CA SER A 161 -4.51 -11.59 3.01
C SER A 161 -3.48 -10.49 3.27
N ILE A 162 -3.55 -9.42 2.48
CA ILE A 162 -2.68 -8.24 2.65
C ILE A 162 -3.47 -7.08 3.26
N LEU A 163 -2.74 -6.04 3.67
CA LEU A 163 -3.30 -4.76 4.11
C LEU A 163 -3.03 -3.69 3.02
N PRO A 164 -3.80 -3.69 1.91
CA PRO A 164 -3.56 -2.75 0.84
C PRO A 164 -3.96 -1.34 1.29
N ALA A 165 -3.13 -0.36 0.94
CA ALA A 165 -3.54 1.04 1.01
C ALA A 165 -4.60 1.34 -0.08
N LYS A 166 -5.35 2.43 0.12
CA LYS A 166 -6.60 2.73 -0.62
C LYS A 166 -6.37 3.12 -2.08
N TYR A 167 -5.31 3.87 -2.35
CA TYR A 167 -5.02 4.40 -3.68
C TYR A 167 -3.79 3.71 -4.28
N ALA A 168 -3.41 4.08 -5.51
CA ALA A 168 -2.06 3.82 -5.99
C ALA A 168 -1.06 4.70 -5.23
N GLY A 169 0.09 4.14 -4.84
CA GLY A 169 1.15 4.88 -4.16
C GLY A 169 1.67 6.00 -5.04
N ARG A 170 1.72 7.23 -4.50
CA ARG A 170 2.13 8.42 -5.25
C ARG A 170 3.29 9.09 -4.58
N ARG A 171 4.07 9.82 -5.37
CA ARG A 171 5.07 10.72 -4.81
C ARG A 171 4.40 11.83 -4.03
N THR A 172 5.06 12.28 -2.98
CA THR A 172 4.65 13.50 -2.29
C THR A 172 4.82 14.70 -3.20
N ARG A 173 4.04 15.75 -2.96
CA ARG A 173 3.99 16.93 -3.84
C ARG A 173 5.35 17.61 -4.03
N ASP A 174 6.15 17.66 -2.97
CA ASP A 174 7.50 18.23 -2.98
C ASP A 174 8.49 17.40 -3.81
N CYS A 175 8.20 16.13 -4.07
CA CYS A 175 9.04 15.24 -4.88
C CYS A 175 8.61 15.13 -6.36
N ILE A 176 7.53 15.81 -6.80
CA ILE A 176 6.96 15.63 -8.15
C ILE A 176 7.94 16.03 -9.28
N PHE A 177 8.70 17.11 -9.09
CA PHE A 177 9.61 17.66 -10.10
C PHE A 177 11.09 17.45 -9.75
N ILE A 178 11.37 16.56 -8.80
CA ILE A 178 12.71 16.22 -8.36
C ILE A 178 13.11 14.89 -8.99
N ASP A 179 14.39 14.76 -9.33
CA ASP A 179 14.99 13.48 -9.74
C ASP A 179 15.75 12.86 -8.54
N PRO A 180 15.07 12.06 -7.70
CA PRO A 180 15.70 11.43 -6.53
C PRO A 180 16.62 10.27 -6.90
N VAL A 181 16.73 9.91 -8.19
CA VAL A 181 17.57 8.80 -8.64
C VAL A 181 18.97 9.30 -8.97
N THR A 182 19.09 10.50 -9.57
CA THR A 182 20.38 10.99 -10.09
C THR A 182 20.95 12.21 -9.36
N ASP A 183 20.16 12.94 -8.56
CA ASP A 183 20.61 14.20 -7.96
C ASP A 183 21.50 14.04 -6.71
N GLU A 184 21.68 12.80 -6.23
CA GLU A 184 22.46 12.42 -5.04
C GLU A 184 22.08 13.15 -3.74
N LYS A 185 20.94 13.84 -3.72
CA LYS A 185 20.56 14.77 -2.66
C LYS A 185 19.17 14.48 -2.13
N SER A 186 18.21 14.24 -3.02
CA SER A 186 16.81 14.19 -2.67
C SER A 186 16.35 12.76 -2.39
N LEU A 187 15.47 12.62 -1.41
CA LEU A 187 14.82 11.35 -1.13
C LEU A 187 13.59 11.19 -2.03
N LEU A 188 13.37 9.97 -2.51
CA LEU A 188 12.07 9.58 -3.04
C LEU A 188 11.10 9.40 -1.86
N LYS A 189 10.06 10.22 -1.82
CA LYS A 189 8.98 10.11 -0.83
C LYS A 189 7.72 9.62 -1.53
N ILE A 190 7.19 8.49 -1.06
CA ILE A 190 5.97 7.88 -1.57
C ILE A 190 4.96 7.84 -0.43
N TRP A 191 3.72 8.22 -0.69
CA TRP A 191 2.64 8.19 0.29
C TRP A 191 1.40 7.46 -0.27
N ASN A 192 0.58 6.97 0.66
CA ASN A 192 -0.73 6.39 0.37
C ASN A 192 -1.65 6.47 1.60
N LEU A 193 -2.95 6.26 1.41
CA LEU A 193 -3.99 6.45 2.41
C LEU A 193 -4.54 5.11 2.92
N ASN A 194 -4.70 4.98 4.22
CA ASN A 194 -5.54 3.95 4.85
C ASN A 194 -6.82 4.61 5.40
N LYS A 195 -7.73 3.80 5.96
CA LYS A 195 -9.01 4.29 6.48
C LYS A 195 -8.89 5.41 7.52
N LEU A 196 -7.87 5.37 8.36
CA LEU A 196 -7.69 6.29 9.51
C LEU A 196 -6.25 6.80 9.66
N THR A 197 -5.37 6.46 8.73
CA THR A 197 -3.94 6.81 8.78
C THR A 197 -3.41 6.99 7.36
N VAL A 198 -2.24 7.58 7.24
CA VAL A 198 -1.47 7.68 6.00
C VAL A 198 -0.19 6.86 6.19
N VAL A 199 0.26 6.17 5.16
CA VAL A 199 1.55 5.45 5.16
C VAL A 199 2.50 6.14 4.19
N VAL A 200 3.75 6.38 4.61
CA VAL A 200 4.74 7.14 3.82
C VAL A 200 6.13 6.49 3.92
N GLY A 201 6.86 6.40 2.80
CA GLY A 201 8.23 5.84 2.73
C GLY A 201 9.37 6.80 3.12
N SER A 202 9.07 8.06 3.45
CA SER A 202 9.99 9.11 3.95
C SER A 202 9.18 10.37 4.29
N VAL A 203 9.54 11.18 5.30
CA VAL A 203 8.56 12.04 5.99
C VAL A 203 8.78 13.56 5.93
N SER A 204 7.66 14.26 5.66
CA SER A 204 7.09 15.36 6.45
C SER A 204 5.54 15.27 6.40
N PRO A 205 4.77 15.61 7.45
CA PRO A 205 3.29 15.62 7.41
C PRO A 205 2.69 16.58 6.37
N LEU A 206 3.45 17.61 5.96
CA LEU A 206 3.09 18.54 4.88
C LEU A 206 3.29 17.95 3.48
N ASP A 207 3.98 16.82 3.38
CA ASP A 207 4.31 16.17 2.12
C ASP A 207 3.15 15.25 1.67
N VAL A 208 2.19 14.99 2.55
CA VAL A 208 0.99 14.21 2.28
C VAL A 208 -0.12 15.16 1.84
N ASP A 209 -0.69 14.94 0.65
CA ASP A 209 -1.73 15.82 0.13
C ASP A 209 -3.09 15.67 0.83
N LEU A 210 -3.35 14.53 1.49
CA LEU A 210 -4.68 14.16 2.02
C LEU A 210 -4.70 13.61 3.47
N PRO A 211 -3.94 14.15 4.45
CA PRO A 211 -4.09 13.71 5.85
C PRO A 211 -5.49 14.02 6.40
N GLU A 212 -6.17 15.02 5.81
CA GLU A 212 -7.55 15.40 6.11
C GLU A 212 -8.54 14.29 5.76
N GLU A 213 -8.27 13.44 4.76
CA GLU A 213 -9.13 12.28 4.43
C GLU A 213 -9.04 11.14 5.45
N ALA A 214 -7.92 11.03 6.16
CA ALA A 214 -7.75 10.09 7.28
C ALA A 214 -8.32 10.65 8.60
N ALA A 215 -8.47 11.97 8.67
CA ALA A 215 -8.95 12.69 9.83
C ALA A 215 -10.49 12.75 9.89
N ASP A 216 -11.02 13.00 11.07
CA ASP A 216 -12.43 13.39 11.24
C ASP A 216 -12.51 14.87 11.64
N GLU A 217 -13.73 15.37 11.86
CA GLU A 217 -14.00 16.75 12.27
C GLU A 217 -13.32 17.16 13.61
N SER A 218 -12.86 16.18 14.41
CA SER A 218 -12.23 16.43 15.72
C SER A 218 -10.72 16.71 15.62
N TRP A 219 -10.12 16.55 14.45
CA TRP A 219 -8.68 16.69 14.24
C TRP A 219 -8.22 18.15 14.29
N ARG A 220 -7.15 18.40 15.07
CA ARG A 220 -6.57 19.73 15.27
C ARG A 220 -5.18 19.87 14.66
N ALA A 221 -4.95 19.22 13.52
CA ALA A 221 -3.71 19.26 12.75
C ALA A 221 -2.52 18.45 13.34
N ASP A 222 -2.51 18.09 14.63
CA ASP A 222 -1.43 17.25 15.20
C ASP A 222 -1.52 15.78 14.74
N CYS A 223 -0.37 15.15 14.48
CA CYS A 223 -0.27 13.75 14.07
C CYS A 223 0.70 12.96 14.94
N ALA A 224 0.43 11.68 15.12
CA ALA A 224 1.38 10.72 15.65
C ALA A 224 2.08 10.02 14.48
N LEU A 225 3.41 10.03 14.48
CA LEU A 225 4.24 9.41 13.46
C LEU A 225 4.98 8.24 14.09
N TYR A 226 4.71 7.03 13.60
CA TYR A 226 5.43 5.81 13.98
C TYR A 226 6.38 5.40 12.87
N SER A 227 7.67 5.29 13.19
CA SER A 227 8.71 4.77 12.29
C SER A 227 8.81 3.25 12.44
N PHE A 228 8.59 2.54 11.34
CA PHE A 228 8.74 1.09 11.29
C PHE A 228 10.17 0.66 11.61
N SER A 229 11.18 1.36 11.08
CA SER A 229 12.58 0.96 11.20
C SER A 229 13.14 1.17 12.61
N SER A 230 12.74 2.25 13.30
CA SER A 230 13.18 2.52 14.67
C SER A 230 12.26 1.93 15.74
N GLY A 231 10.99 1.67 15.40
CA GLY A 231 9.97 1.28 16.37
C GLY A 231 9.56 2.40 17.33
N SER A 232 9.92 3.65 17.02
CA SER A 232 9.65 4.83 17.86
C SER A 232 8.46 5.64 17.35
N LEU A 233 7.80 6.33 18.28
CA LEU A 233 6.69 7.23 17.97
C LEU A 233 7.00 8.68 18.35
N ILE A 234 6.59 9.61 17.50
CA ILE A 234 6.69 11.06 17.75
C ILE A 234 5.32 11.69 17.50
N ALA A 235 4.79 12.39 18.50
CA ALA A 235 3.66 13.30 18.32
C ALA A 235 4.18 14.64 17.79
N MET A 236 3.63 15.11 16.67
CA MET A 236 4.15 16.26 15.94
C MET A 236 3.02 17.16 15.42
N PRO A 237 3.14 18.49 15.58
CA PRO A 237 2.25 19.45 14.92
C PRO A 237 2.36 19.39 13.40
N LYS A 238 1.29 19.75 12.68
CA LYS A 238 1.21 19.72 11.20
C LYS A 238 2.35 20.45 10.51
N GLU A 239 2.80 21.58 11.07
CA GLU A 239 3.77 22.48 10.44
C GLU A 239 5.23 22.08 10.69
N ARG A 240 5.47 21.03 11.47
CA ARG A 240 6.83 20.59 11.79
C ARG A 240 7.25 19.47 10.83
N SER A 241 8.50 19.54 10.38
CA SER A 241 9.18 18.47 9.66
C SER A 241 10.45 18.07 10.42
N PHE A 242 11.00 16.90 10.11
CA PHE A 242 12.32 16.50 10.54
C PHE A 242 13.09 15.90 9.37
N GLU A 243 14.41 16.06 9.39
CA GLU A 243 15.25 15.50 8.33
C GLU A 243 15.43 14.00 8.53
N VAL A 244 15.22 13.26 7.45
CA VAL A 244 15.55 11.84 7.35
C VAL A 244 16.77 11.73 6.45
N SER A 245 17.75 10.92 6.86
CA SER A 245 18.90 10.56 6.02
C SER A 245 18.91 9.05 5.83
N LEU A 246 18.85 8.61 4.59
CA LEU A 246 18.85 7.19 4.21
C LEU A 246 20.06 6.91 3.33
N GLY A 247 20.69 5.76 3.55
CA GLY A 247 21.69 5.24 2.63
C GLY A 247 21.05 4.62 1.37
N ILE A 248 21.88 4.24 0.41
CA ILE A 248 21.45 3.52 -0.80
C ILE A 248 20.69 2.24 -0.41
N LEU A 249 19.53 2.03 -1.01
CA LEU A 249 18.62 0.89 -0.75
C LEU A 249 18.17 0.77 0.72
N LYS A 250 18.30 1.85 1.50
CA LYS A 250 17.67 1.97 2.82
C LYS A 250 16.36 2.72 2.66
N PHE A 251 15.41 2.36 3.50
CA PHE A 251 14.09 2.95 3.55
C PHE A 251 13.68 3.10 5.01
N ASP A 252 12.63 3.89 5.24
CA ASP A 252 11.83 3.78 6.44
C ASP A 252 10.36 3.86 6.04
N VAL A 253 9.47 3.28 6.83
CA VAL A 253 8.03 3.39 6.61
C VAL A 253 7.41 4.05 7.82
N PHE A 254 6.72 5.15 7.58
CA PHE A 254 6.06 5.92 8.59
C PHE A 254 4.56 5.75 8.50
N THR A 255 3.95 5.37 9.62
CA THR A 255 2.50 5.49 9.78
C THR A 255 2.20 6.84 10.42
N VAL A 256 1.49 7.68 9.69
CA VAL A 256 1.05 9.01 10.12
C VAL A 256 -0.43 8.92 10.50
N ALA A 257 -0.72 9.02 11.80
CA ALA A 257 -2.07 8.90 12.33
C ALA A 257 -2.54 10.26 12.91
N PRO A 258 -3.64 10.84 12.41
CA PRO A 258 -4.23 12.05 12.98
C PRO A 258 -4.55 11.89 14.47
N ILE A 259 -4.08 12.83 15.31
CA ILE A 259 -4.36 12.83 16.75
C ILE A 259 -5.74 13.44 16.98
N ARG A 260 -6.64 12.61 17.52
CA ARG A 260 -8.01 13.02 17.87
C ARG A 260 -8.06 13.45 19.32
N VAL A 261 -8.83 14.51 19.58
CA VAL A 261 -9.04 15.03 20.93
C VAL A 261 -10.45 14.67 21.39
N PHE A 262 -10.54 13.81 22.39
CA PHE A 262 -11.78 13.41 23.03
C PHE A 262 -11.99 14.17 24.35
N ASP A 263 -13.08 13.88 25.08
CA ASP A 263 -13.37 14.56 26.34
C ASP A 263 -12.23 14.40 27.35
N GLN A 264 -12.23 15.29 28.33
CA GLN A 264 -11.19 15.37 29.36
C GLN A 264 -9.79 15.61 28.77
N ASN A 265 -9.67 16.13 27.53
CA ASN A 265 -8.43 16.34 26.80
C ASN A 265 -7.60 15.06 26.59
N LEU A 266 -8.27 13.92 26.40
CA LEU A 266 -7.61 12.71 25.93
C LEU A 266 -7.22 12.90 24.46
N GLN A 267 -5.94 12.74 24.15
CA GLN A 267 -5.44 12.74 22.78
C GLN A 267 -5.09 11.31 22.39
N PHE A 268 -5.57 10.85 21.25
CA PHE A 268 -5.39 9.47 20.82
C PHE A 268 -5.25 9.35 19.30
N ALA A 269 -4.38 8.45 18.85
CA ALA A 269 -4.27 8.11 17.43
C ALA A 269 -3.95 6.60 17.26
N PRO A 270 -4.76 5.83 16.50
CA PRO A 270 -4.46 4.42 16.25
C PRO A 270 -3.33 4.29 15.23
N ILE A 271 -2.29 3.48 15.54
CA ILE A 271 -1.17 3.21 14.61
C ILE A 271 -1.39 1.89 13.87
N GLY A 272 -1.95 0.86 14.52
CA GLY A 272 -2.24 -0.44 13.93
C GLY A 272 -1.18 -1.50 14.25
N LEU A 273 -0.88 -2.40 13.31
CA LEU A 273 0.06 -3.52 13.49
C LEU A 273 1.52 -3.08 13.33
N LEU A 274 2.22 -2.91 14.45
CA LEU A 274 3.55 -2.28 14.52
C LEU A 274 4.66 -3.03 13.78
N ASP A 275 4.45 -4.31 13.51
CA ASP A 275 5.40 -5.21 12.87
C ASP A 275 5.12 -5.39 11.37
N MET A 276 4.15 -4.66 10.81
CA MET A 276 3.85 -4.63 9.37
C MET A 276 4.26 -3.30 8.74
N TYR A 277 4.71 -3.34 7.48
CA TYR A 277 5.07 -2.12 6.75
C TYR A 277 3.89 -1.15 6.65
N ASN A 278 2.72 -1.64 6.23
CA ASN A 278 1.48 -0.87 6.26
C ASN A 278 0.71 -1.10 7.58
N SER A 279 1.31 -0.70 8.70
CA SER A 279 0.72 -0.85 10.05
C SER A 279 -0.72 -0.32 10.12
N GLY A 280 -0.92 0.88 9.57
CA GLY A 280 -2.20 1.59 9.59
C GLY A 280 -3.33 0.92 8.80
N GLY A 281 -3.01 0.05 7.83
CA GLY A 281 -4.00 -0.69 7.05
C GLY A 281 -4.82 -1.69 7.88
N ALA A 282 -4.32 -2.07 9.05
CA ALA A 282 -5.02 -2.97 9.97
C ALA A 282 -6.22 -2.29 10.66
N VAL A 283 -6.19 -0.96 10.82
CA VAL A 283 -7.20 -0.21 11.57
C VAL A 283 -8.46 -0.01 10.73
N GLN A 284 -9.59 -0.54 11.20
CA GLN A 284 -10.86 -0.55 10.46
C GLN A 284 -11.82 0.55 10.90
N SER A 285 -11.88 0.84 12.20
CA SER A 285 -12.72 1.91 12.75
C SER A 285 -12.18 2.39 14.10
N LEU A 286 -12.59 3.59 14.47
CA LEU A 286 -12.28 4.23 15.74
C LEU A 286 -13.56 4.87 16.27
N GLN A 287 -13.93 4.55 17.50
CA GLN A 287 -15.09 5.09 18.19
C GLN A 287 -14.69 5.54 19.58
N TYR A 288 -15.41 6.52 20.10
CA TYR A 288 -15.21 7.03 21.45
C TYR A 288 -16.54 7.05 22.19
N LYS A 289 -16.52 6.61 23.45
CA LYS A 289 -17.65 6.68 24.35
C LYS A 289 -17.27 7.48 25.59
N SER A 290 -18.03 8.53 25.85
CA SER A 290 -18.00 9.28 27.09
C SER A 290 -18.96 8.68 28.12
N ASP A 291 -18.56 8.70 29.39
CA ASP A 291 -19.31 8.35 30.61
C ASP A 291 -19.37 6.86 31.04
N PRO A 292 -18.95 6.50 32.29
CA PRO A 292 -18.22 7.29 33.31
C PRO A 292 -16.69 7.25 33.16
N THR A 293 -16.17 6.44 32.24
CA THR A 293 -14.74 6.32 31.93
C THR A 293 -14.52 6.64 30.45
N CYS A 294 -13.47 7.38 30.11
CA CYS A 294 -13.12 7.63 28.70
C CYS A 294 -12.71 6.31 28.04
N VAL A 295 -13.59 5.76 27.18
CA VAL A 295 -13.33 4.52 26.46
C VAL A 295 -13.14 4.81 24.98
N VAL A 296 -11.97 4.46 24.47
CA VAL A 296 -11.68 4.42 23.04
C VAL A 296 -11.86 2.98 22.57
N LYS A 297 -12.66 2.78 21.52
CA LYS A 297 -12.83 1.49 20.85
C LYS A 297 -12.21 1.55 19.47
N VAL A 298 -11.38 0.56 19.15
CA VAL A 298 -10.72 0.45 17.85
C VAL A 298 -11.02 -0.94 17.28
N GLN A 299 -11.46 -1.01 16.03
CA GLN A 299 -11.51 -2.28 15.33
C GLN A 299 -10.22 -2.48 14.56
N VAL A 300 -9.55 -3.60 14.81
CA VAL A 300 -8.27 -3.92 14.17
C VAL A 300 -8.35 -5.32 13.58
N ARG A 301 -7.97 -5.46 12.30
CA ARG A 301 -7.85 -6.75 11.63
C ARG A 301 -6.41 -7.25 11.72
N GLY A 302 -6.23 -8.49 12.20
CA GLY A 302 -4.95 -9.20 12.17
C GLY A 302 -4.55 -9.79 13.53
N SER A 303 -3.25 -9.99 13.70
CA SER A 303 -2.65 -10.67 14.84
C SER A 303 -1.30 -10.06 15.20
N GLY A 304 -0.85 -10.25 16.45
CA GLY A 304 0.45 -9.74 16.90
C GLY A 304 0.39 -8.38 17.58
N ARG A 305 1.50 -7.65 17.53
CA ARG A 305 1.71 -6.42 18.31
C ARG A 305 1.01 -5.23 17.65
N ILE A 306 0.13 -4.58 18.39
CA ILE A 306 -0.51 -3.33 17.98
C ILE A 306 -0.04 -2.15 18.81
N GLY A 307 -0.14 -0.97 18.21
CA GLY A 307 0.15 0.28 18.90
C GLY A 307 -0.83 1.41 18.60
N ALA A 308 -0.82 2.36 19.51
CA ALA A 308 -1.53 3.62 19.41
C ALA A 308 -0.75 4.71 20.15
N TYR A 309 -0.92 5.96 19.73
CA TYR A 309 -0.56 7.10 20.54
C TYR A 309 -1.65 7.39 21.56
N SER A 310 -1.25 7.69 22.79
CA SER A 310 -2.09 8.28 23.82
C SER A 310 -1.27 9.28 24.63
N ASN A 311 -1.79 10.48 24.87
CA ASN A 311 -1.11 11.45 25.75
C ASN A 311 -1.15 11.05 27.24
N ARG A 312 -1.97 10.05 27.59
CA ARG A 312 -2.11 9.55 28.97
C ARG A 312 -1.94 8.05 29.01
N LYS A 313 -1.38 7.56 30.11
CA LYS A 313 -1.30 6.12 30.37
C LYS A 313 -2.71 5.54 30.54
N PRO A 314 -3.12 4.54 29.76
CA PRO A 314 -4.39 3.86 29.97
C PRO A 314 -4.45 3.18 31.35
N LYS A 315 -5.64 3.06 31.91
CA LYS A 315 -5.91 2.25 33.10
C LYS A 315 -6.06 0.77 32.75
N TYR A 316 -6.68 0.49 31.61
CA TYR A 316 -7.02 -0.86 31.19
C TYR A 316 -7.12 -0.96 29.66
N CYS A 317 -6.70 -2.10 29.11
CA CYS A 317 -6.87 -2.45 27.71
C CYS A 317 -7.49 -3.85 27.61
N SER A 318 -8.39 -4.05 26.65
CA SER A 318 -8.97 -5.35 26.34
C SER A 318 -9.00 -5.61 24.83
N VAL A 319 -9.04 -6.89 24.48
CA VAL A 319 -9.25 -7.39 23.12
C VAL A 319 -10.38 -8.41 23.20
N ASP A 320 -11.47 -8.18 22.46
CA ASP A 320 -12.69 -8.98 22.49
C ASP A 320 -13.21 -9.19 23.92
N MET A 321 -13.27 -8.08 24.68
CA MET A 321 -13.66 -8.02 26.10
C MET A 321 -12.74 -8.76 27.07
N LYS A 322 -11.62 -9.35 26.62
CA LYS A 322 -10.63 -10.01 27.47
C LYS A 322 -9.49 -9.05 27.79
N GLY A 323 -9.22 -8.84 29.08
CA GLY A 323 -8.14 -7.97 29.53
C GLY A 323 -6.77 -8.38 29.02
N LYS A 324 -5.96 -7.39 28.64
CA LYS A 324 -4.60 -7.59 28.13
C LYS A 324 -3.61 -6.73 28.89
N LEU A 325 -2.43 -7.29 29.12
CA LEU A 325 -1.27 -6.52 29.56
C LEU A 325 -0.83 -5.60 28.43
N PHE A 326 -0.40 -4.40 28.79
CA PHE A 326 0.08 -3.40 27.85
C PHE A 326 1.38 -2.76 28.38
N VAL A 327 2.16 -2.24 27.44
CA VAL A 327 3.35 -1.42 27.68
C VAL A 327 3.01 0.01 27.29
N TYR A 328 3.45 0.98 28.08
CA TYR A 328 3.24 2.40 27.80
C TYR A 328 4.55 3.17 27.98
N ASN A 329 5.04 3.78 26.90
CA ASN A 329 6.17 4.68 26.91
C ASN A 329 5.66 6.12 27.12
N ALA A 330 5.82 6.65 28.34
CA ALA A 330 5.34 7.99 28.67
C ALA A 330 6.06 9.14 27.93
N LYS A 331 7.28 8.91 27.44
CA LYS A 331 8.05 9.92 26.69
C LYS A 331 7.50 10.09 25.27
N GLU A 332 7.13 8.99 24.64
CA GLU A 332 6.62 8.97 23.26
C GLU A 332 5.10 9.00 23.19
N GLY A 333 4.41 8.65 24.28
CA GLY A 333 2.97 8.39 24.28
C GLY A 333 2.59 7.09 23.58
N LEU A 334 3.55 6.19 23.33
CA LEU A 334 3.30 4.92 22.64
C LEU A 334 2.72 3.89 23.60
N LEU A 335 1.48 3.50 23.33
CA LEU A 335 0.80 2.34 23.91
C LEU A 335 1.03 1.12 23.02
N THR A 336 1.34 -0.03 23.61
CA THR A 336 1.58 -1.28 22.87
C THR A 336 1.00 -2.49 23.61
N PHE A 337 0.34 -3.39 22.89
CA PHE A 337 -0.15 -4.67 23.42
C PHE A 337 -0.38 -5.68 22.28
N ASN A 338 -0.68 -6.93 22.61
CA ASN A 338 -0.78 -8.02 21.65
C ASN A 338 -2.24 -8.46 21.44
N LEU A 339 -2.66 -8.55 20.17
CA LEU A 339 -3.98 -9.03 19.74
C LEU A 339 -4.17 -10.55 19.93
N GLY A 340 -3.09 -11.30 20.14
CA GLY A 340 -3.06 -12.76 20.08
C GLY A 340 -2.66 -13.29 18.70
N GLU A 341 -2.71 -14.60 18.55
CA GLU A 341 -2.18 -15.32 17.37
C GLU A 341 -3.18 -15.46 16.23
N GLU A 342 -4.48 -15.48 16.53
CA GLU A 342 -5.53 -15.65 15.53
C GLU A 342 -5.68 -14.38 14.67
N CYS A 343 -5.66 -14.54 13.34
CA CYS A 343 -5.88 -13.46 12.39
C CYS A 343 -7.39 -13.28 12.16
N SER A 344 -7.98 -12.28 12.81
CA SER A 344 -9.40 -11.95 12.71
C SER A 344 -9.63 -10.45 12.92
N LEU A 345 -10.86 -9.99 12.70
CA LEU A 345 -11.28 -8.66 13.13
C LEU A 345 -11.54 -8.68 14.63
N LYS A 346 -10.91 -7.77 15.38
CA LYS A 346 -10.98 -7.71 16.84
C LYS A 346 -11.42 -6.36 17.33
N ASP A 347 -12.22 -6.37 18.39
CA ASP A 347 -12.65 -5.16 19.11
C ASP A 347 -11.66 -4.88 20.24
N VAL A 348 -10.95 -3.77 20.11
CA VAL A 348 -9.96 -3.30 21.08
C VAL A 348 -10.57 -2.17 21.90
N GLU A 349 -10.59 -2.30 23.23
CA GLU A 349 -11.05 -1.22 24.11
C GLU A 349 -9.90 -0.71 24.98
N ILE A 350 -9.77 0.60 25.05
CA ILE A 350 -8.74 1.30 25.82
C ILE A 350 -9.43 2.29 26.75
N VAL A 351 -9.25 2.09 28.04
CA VAL A 351 -9.86 2.90 29.09
C VAL A 351 -8.81 3.82 29.69
N SER A 352 -9.02 5.13 29.58
CA SER A 352 -8.08 6.17 30.07
C SER A 352 -8.41 6.69 31.47
#